data_AF-A0A926EE99-F1
#
_entry.id   AF-A0A926EE99-F1
#
_cell.length_a   1.000
_cell.length_b   1.000
_cell.length_c   1.000
_cell.angle_alpha   90.00
_cell.angle_beta   90.00
_cell.angle_gamma   90.00
#
_symmetry.space_group_name_H-M   'P 1'
#
loop_
_entity.id
_entity.type
_entity.pdbx_description
1 polymer ?
#
loop_
_entity_poly.entity_id
_entity_poly.type
_entity_poly.pdbx_seq_one_letter_code
_entity_poly.pdbx_strand_id
1 'polypeptide(L)' 'MQKKYWYRFLYVINIILIIGFCFRISADYLKYNSIENSAPFYAFILVRALEFLLLSSVICIIAKMIKKKFN' A
#
# COMPACT_ATOMS: atom_id res chain seq x y z
N MET A 1 -7.53 13.38 -18.39
CA MET A 1 -8.22 13.88 -17.16
C MET A 1 -7.80 15.33 -16.92
N GLN A 2 -8.75 16.23 -16.62
CA GLN A 2 -8.39 17.59 -16.18
C GLN A 2 -7.61 17.52 -14.86
N LYS A 3 -6.61 18.39 -14.65
CA LYS A 3 -5.73 18.40 -13.46
C LYS A 3 -6.50 18.40 -12.14
N LYS A 4 -7.70 19.00 -12.10
CA LYS A 4 -8.60 19.00 -10.94
C LYS A 4 -9.08 17.61 -10.50
N TYR A 5 -9.10 16.61 -11.37
CA TYR A 5 -9.58 15.25 -11.05
C TYR A 5 -8.46 14.27 -10.69
N TRP A 6 -7.19 14.70 -10.68
CA TRP A 6 -6.06 13.81 -10.34
C TRP A 6 -6.14 13.21 -8.94
N TYR A 7 -6.71 13.91 -7.96
CA TYR A 7 -6.89 13.35 -6.62
C TYR A 7 -7.77 12.10 -6.62
N ARG A 8 -8.78 12.01 -7.52
CA ARG A 8 -9.65 10.83 -7.64
C ARG A 8 -8.88 9.63 -8.17
N PHE A 9 -8.03 9.86 -9.17
CA PHE A 9 -7.14 8.83 -9.71
C PHE A 9 -6.15 8.32 -8.66
N LEU A 10 -5.57 9.22 -7.86
CA LEU A 10 -4.67 8.83 -6.76
C LEU A 10 -5.38 8.02 -5.68
N TYR A 11 -6.65 8.30 -5.37
CA TYR A 11 -7.43 7.45 -4.46
C TYR A 11 -7.66 6.06 -5.04
N VAL A 12 -7.93 5.92 -6.34
CA VAL A 12 -8.03 4.61 -6.99
C VAL A 12 -6.72 3.84 -6.91
N ILE A 13 -5.58 4.50 -7.19
CA ILE A 13 -4.26 3.89 -7.02
C ILE A 13 -4.06 3.41 -5.58
N ASN A 14 -4.50 4.19 -4.60
CA ASN A 14 -4.37 3.84 -3.20
C ASN A 14 -5.13 2.55 -2.85
N ILE A 15 -6.36 2.40 -3.35
CA ILE A 15 -7.14 1.16 -3.18
C ILE A 15 -6.41 -0.03 -3.81
N ILE A 16 -5.85 0.14 -5.01
CA ILE A 16 -5.06 -0.91 -5.69
C ILE A 16 -3.83 -1.29 -4.86
N LEU A 17 -3.16 -0.33 -4.23
CA LEU A 17 -2.03 -0.60 -3.33
C LEU A 17 -2.43 -1.47 -2.13
N ILE A 18 -3.56 -1.16 -1.49
CA ILE A 18 -4.07 -1.94 -0.35
C ILE A 18 -4.41 -3.37 -0.78
N ILE A 19 -5.06 -3.52 -1.94
CA ILE A 19 -5.37 -4.84 -2.50
C ILE A 19 -4.09 -5.61 -2.81
N GLY A 20 -3.11 -4.97 -3.45
CA GLY A 20 -1.81 -5.56 -3.75
C GLY A 20 -1.05 -6.01 -2.51
N PHE A 21 -1.13 -5.22 -1.42
CA PHE A 21 -0.59 -5.58 -0.12
C PHE A 21 -1.21 -6.87 0.42
N CYS A 22 -2.54 -7.00 0.38
CA CYS A 22 -3.23 -8.22 0.80
C CYS A 22 -2.77 -9.44 -0.01
N PHE A 23 -2.75 -9.35 -1.35
CA PHE A 23 -2.27 -10.44 -2.20
C PHE A 23 -0.83 -10.81 -1.91
N ARG A 24 0.04 -9.82 -1.67
CA ARG A 24 1.46 -10.07 -1.39
C ARG A 24 1.65 -10.77 -0.06
N ILE A 25 0.95 -10.34 0.99
CA ILE A 25 0.97 -11.03 2.29
C ILE A 25 0.44 -12.45 2.17
N SER A 26 -0.64 -12.68 1.43
CA SER A 26 -1.16 -14.02 1.20
C SER A 26 -0.15 -14.92 0.49
N ALA A 27 0.53 -14.40 -0.54
CA ALA A 27 1.59 -15.14 -1.23
C ALA A 27 2.79 -15.42 -0.32
N ASP A 28 3.21 -14.44 0.49
CA ASP A 28 4.29 -14.59 1.46
C ASP A 28 3.90 -15.63 2.54
N TYR A 29 2.63 -15.68 2.96
CA TYR A 29 2.12 -16.68 3.91
C TYR A 29 2.16 -18.10 3.32
N LEU A 30 1.68 -18.27 2.09
CA LEU A 30 1.70 -19.58 1.42
C LEU A 30 3.12 -20.11 1.21
N LYS A 31 4.10 -19.22 1.05
CA LYS A 31 5.52 -19.57 0.92
C LYS A 31 6.24 -19.69 2.26
N TYR A 32 5.64 -19.22 3.35
CA TYR A 32 6.30 -19.17 4.65
C TYR A 32 6.43 -20.57 5.23
N ASN A 33 7.68 -21.03 5.38
CA ASN A 33 8.03 -22.23 6.12
C ASN A 33 8.73 -21.83 7.42
N SER A 34 8.16 -22.22 8.57
CA SER A 34 8.70 -21.92 9.91
C SER A 34 9.96 -22.70 10.24
N ILE A 35 10.25 -23.79 9.52
CA ILE A 35 11.46 -24.60 9.70
C ILE A 35 12.66 -23.93 9.02
N GLU A 36 12.43 -23.29 7.87
CA GLU A 36 13.48 -22.66 7.07
C GLU A 36 13.70 -21.18 7.42
N ASN A 37 12.71 -20.51 8.00
CA ASN A 37 12.82 -19.11 8.38
C ASN A 37 13.08 -18.94 9.88
N SER A 38 14.21 -18.31 10.22
CA SER A 38 14.55 -17.95 11.60
C SER A 38 13.68 -16.83 12.17
N ALA A 39 13.04 -16.03 11.31
CA ALA A 39 12.18 -14.93 11.71
C ALA A 39 10.70 -15.34 11.69
N PRO A 40 9.90 -14.91 12.68
CA PRO A 40 8.46 -15.16 12.72
C PRO A 40 7.72 -14.41 11.60
N PHE A 41 6.60 -14.97 11.12
CA PHE A 41 5.84 -14.41 9.99
C PHE A 41 5.42 -12.95 10.18
N TYR A 42 5.15 -12.50 11.42
CA TYR A 42 4.81 -11.11 11.68
C TYR A 42 5.91 -10.13 11.27
N ALA A 43 7.18 -10.54 11.28
CA ALA A 43 8.28 -9.69 10.81
C ALA A 43 8.15 -9.39 9.31
N PHE A 44 7.74 -10.37 8.51
CA PHE A 44 7.46 -10.20 7.08
C PHE A 44 6.25 -9.29 6.86
N ILE A 45 5.19 -9.47 7.65
CA ILE A 45 4.02 -8.57 7.62
C ILE A 45 4.45 -7.12 7.89
N LEU A 46 5.30 -6.88 8.90
CA LEU A 46 5.77 -5.52 9.24
C LEU A 46 6.57 -4.90 8.10
N VAL A 47 7.48 -5.65 7.48
CA VAL A 47 8.25 -5.15 6.33
C VAL A 47 7.33 -4.79 5.16
N ARG A 48 6.40 -5.69 4.81
CA ARG A 48 5.41 -5.40 3.75
C ARG A 48 4.51 -4.23 4.09
N ALA A 49 4.11 -4.12 5.37
CA ALA A 49 3.27 -3.03 5.85
C ALA A 49 4.00 -1.70 5.73
N LEU A 50 5.29 -1.65 6.10
CA LEU A 50 6.12 -0.47 5.88
C LEU A 50 6.19 -0.13 4.38
N GLU A 51 6.50 -1.09 3.50
CA GLU A 51 6.61 -0.82 2.06
C GLU A 51 5.30 -0.28 1.46
N PHE A 52 4.17 -0.97 1.69
CA PHE A 52 2.89 -0.64 1.04
C PHE A 52 2.11 0.46 1.76
N LEU A 53 2.07 0.45 3.09
CA LEU A 53 1.32 1.46 3.84
C LEU A 53 2.05 2.81 3.89
N LEU A 54 3.40 2.85 3.93
CA LEU A 54 4.10 4.12 3.78
C LEU A 54 3.81 4.72 2.40
N LEU A 55 3.96 3.93 1.34
CA LEU A 55 3.71 4.42 -0.02
C LEU A 55 2.24 4.87 -0.19
N SER A 56 1.30 4.10 0.35
CA SER A 56 -0.12 4.48 0.41
C SER A 56 -0.35 5.79 1.17
N SER A 57 0.30 5.98 2.33
CA SER A 57 0.17 7.20 3.13
C SER A 57 0.65 8.44 2.37
N VAL A 58 1.79 8.34 1.68
CA VAL A 58 2.38 9.41 0.87
C VAL A 58 1.43 9.79 -0.27
N ILE A 59 0.91 8.79 -0.99
CA ILE A 59 -0.07 9.01 -2.07
C ILE A 59 -1.34 9.67 -1.54
N CYS A 60 -1.83 9.25 -0.37
CA CYS A 60 -2.99 9.85 0.29
C CYS A 60 -2.77 11.33 0.65
N ILE A 61 -1.59 11.68 1.18
CA ILE A 61 -1.23 13.06 1.51
C ILE A 61 -1.21 13.91 0.23
N ILE A 62 -0.55 13.43 -0.83
CA ILE A 62 -0.50 14.13 -2.13
C ILE A 62 -1.91 14.32 -2.71
N ALA A 63 -2.74 13.28 -2.68
CA ALA A 63 -4.13 13.35 -3.14
C ALA A 63 -4.92 14.41 -2.36
N LYS A 64 -4.76 14.48 -1.05
CA LYS A 64 -5.39 15.48 -0.18
C LYS A 64 -4.91 16.90 -0.49
N MET A 65 -3.60 17.10 -0.71
CA MET A 65 -3.03 18.40 -1.10
C MET A 65 -3.57 18.88 -2.44
N ILE A 66 -3.65 17.99 -3.44
CA ILE A 66 -4.23 18.29 -4.75
C ILE A 66 -5.71 18.65 -4.61
N LYS A 67 -6.48 17.85 -3.85
CA LYS A 67 -7.90 18.13 -3.60
C LYS A 67 -8.09 19.52 -2.99
N LYS A 68 -7.27 19.91 -2.00
CA LYS A 68 -7.32 21.24 -1.35
C LYS A 68 -6.92 22.38 -2.30
N LYS A 69 -6.02 22.12 -3.25
CA LYS A 69 -5.55 23.15 -4.21
C LYS A 69 -6.59 23.50 -5.27
N PHE A 70 -7.45 22.55 -5.64
CA PHE A 70 -8.40 22.68 -6.76
C PHE A 70 -9.87 22.75 -6.31
N ASN A 71 -10.13 22.82 -5.01
CA ASN A 71 -11.45 22.96 -4.40
C ASN A 71 -11.48 24.22 -3.55
#